data_AF-A0A1Y6EYX7-F1
#
_entry.id   AF-A0A1Y6EYX7-F1
#
_cell.length_a   1.000
_cell.length_b   1.000
_cell.length_c   1.000
_cell.angle_alpha   90.00
_cell.angle_beta   90.00
_cell.angle_gamma   90.00
#
_symmetry.space_group_name_H-M   'P 1'
#
loop_
_entity.id
_entity.type
_entity.pdbx_description
1 polymer ?
#
loop_
_entity_poly.entity_id
_entity_poly.type
_entity_poly.pdbx_seq_one_letter_code
_entity_poly.pdbx_strand_id
1 'polypeptide(L)' 'MRTETVTYLKENANSLELKEDLLVTKKGKPAYVVQSYDDYEFQQETLALLKVIRLSEKSLQDGALELDDAFE' A
#
# COMPACT_ATOMS: atom_id res chain seq x y z
N MET A 1 12.62 3.14 5.94
CA MET A 1 11.47 2.85 6.84
C MET A 1 11.90 3.04 8.27
N ARG A 2 11.26 3.98 8.97
CA ARG A 2 11.48 4.22 10.41
C ARG A 2 10.67 3.21 11.23
N THR A 3 11.18 2.77 12.38
CA THR A 3 10.47 1.82 13.27
C THR A 3 10.18 2.47 14.61
N GLU A 4 8.92 2.42 15.05
CA GLU A 4 8.48 2.97 16.33
C GLU A 4 7.51 2.03 17.06
N THR A 5 7.19 2.37 18.31
CA THR A 5 6.21 1.62 19.09
C THR A 5 4.78 2.11 18.83
N VAL A 6 3.80 1.25 19.12
CA VAL A 6 2.38 1.65 19.11
C VAL A 6 2.09 2.79 20.11
N THR A 7 2.86 2.91 21.19
CA THR A 7 2.72 4.00 22.16
C THR A 7 3.15 5.33 21.54
N TYR A 8 4.31 5.36 20.86
CA TYR A 8 4.79 6.54 20.14
C TYR A 8 3.75 7.05 19.14
N LEU A 9 3.16 6.15 18.34
CA LEU A 9 2.12 6.52 17.38
C LEU A 9 0.93 7.19 18.07
N LYS A 10 0.46 6.65 19.18
CA LYS A 10 -0.70 7.22 19.92
C LYS A 10 -0.42 8.61 20.47
N GLU A 11 0.79 8.84 20.97
CA GLU A 11 1.17 10.12 21.58
C GLU A 11 1.42 11.21 20.54
N ASN A 12 1.88 10.84 19.35
CA ASN A 12 2.35 11.78 18.34
C ASN A 12 1.45 11.86 17.09
N ALA A 13 0.33 11.13 17.03
CA ALA A 13 -0.51 11.01 15.84
C ALA A 13 -0.93 12.35 15.22
N ASN A 14 -1.25 13.35 16.05
CA ASN A 14 -1.72 14.66 15.57
C ASN A 14 -0.65 15.51 14.88
N SER A 15 0.63 15.26 15.18
CA SER A 15 1.77 16.04 14.66
C SER A 15 2.76 15.16 13.90
N LEU A 16 2.36 13.95 13.53
CA LEU A 16 3.22 12.99 12.88
C LEU A 16 3.34 13.35 11.39
N GLU A 17 4.44 13.99 11.03
CA GLU A 17 4.84 14.13 9.63
C GLU A 17 5.57 12.87 9.15
N LEU A 18 5.03 12.23 8.11
CA LEU A 18 5.59 11.04 7.50
C LEU A 18 6.36 11.45 6.24
N LYS A 19 7.69 11.40 6.33
CA LYS A 19 8.59 11.52 5.16
C LYS A 19 8.91 10.17 4.51
N GLU A 20 8.71 9.11 5.28
CA GLU A 20 8.88 7.72 4.89
C GLU A 20 7.94 6.87 5.75
N ASP A 21 7.64 5.66 5.29
CA ASP A 21 6.78 4.73 6.02
C ASP A 21 7.30 4.42 7.42
N LEU A 22 6.34 4.37 8.35
CA LEU A 22 6.54 4.06 9.75
C LEU A 22 6.10 2.62 10.05
N LEU A 23 7.07 1.76 10.37
CA LEU A 23 6.80 0.43 10.91
C LEU A 23 6.46 0.54 12.40
N VAL A 24 5.25 0.12 12.75
CA VAL A 24 4.74 0.17 14.13
C VAL A 24 4.86 -1.21 14.76
N THR A 25 5.49 -1.24 15.93
CA THR A 25 5.66 -2.46 16.71
C THR A 25 4.76 -2.51 17.94
N LYS A 26 4.30 -3.71 18.28
CA LYS A 26 3.57 -4.01 19.52
C LYS A 26 4.30 -5.13 20.25
N LYS A 27 4.76 -4.86 21.49
CA LYS A 27 5.57 -5.80 22.28
C LYS A 27 6.81 -6.30 21.50
N GLY A 28 7.48 -5.40 20.78
CA GLY A 28 8.69 -5.70 20.00
C GLY A 28 8.46 -6.46 18.69
N LYS A 29 7.20 -6.74 18.30
CA LYS A 29 6.88 -7.38 17.02
C LYS A 29 6.26 -6.39 16.05
N PRO A 30 6.63 -6.40 14.76
CA PRO A 30 5.95 -5.63 13.72
C PRO A 30 4.45 -5.94 13.71
N ALA A 31 3.62 -4.90 13.66
CA ALA A 31 2.17 -5.04 13.70
C ALA A 31 1.47 -4.24 12.59
N TYR A 32 1.95 -3.03 12.30
CA TYR A 32 1.34 -2.14 11.31
C TYR A 32 2.40 -1.37 10.53
N VAL A 33 2.02 -0.85 9.37
CA VAL A 33 2.76 0.18 8.64
C VAL A 33 1.84 1.39 8.53
N VAL A 34 2.36 2.57 8.85
CA VAL A 34 1.67 3.85 8.64
C VAL A 34 2.44 4.61 7.58
N GLN A 35 1.73 5.10 6.56
CA GLN A 35 2.26 5.86 5.44
C GLN A 35 1.42 7.12 5.23
N SER A 36 1.91 8.05 4.42
CA SER A 36 1.11 9.20 4.02
C SER A 36 -0.07 8.76 3.15
N TYR A 37 -1.15 9.54 3.14
CA TYR A 37 -2.31 9.23 2.30
C TYR A 37 -1.97 9.36 0.81
N ASP A 38 -1.21 10.38 0.44
CA ASP A 38 -0.79 10.63 -0.94
C ASP A 38 0.08 9.49 -1.50
N ASP A 39 1.04 9.00 -0.70
CA ASP A 39 1.85 7.84 -1.08
C ASP A 39 1.00 6.57 -1.20
N TYR A 40 0.03 6.38 -0.30
CA TYR A 40 -0.91 5.27 -0.37
C TYR A 40 -1.74 5.31 -1.65
N GLU A 41 -2.35 6.44 -1.99
CA GLU A 41 -3.12 6.62 -3.23
C GLU A 41 -2.23 6.34 -4.45
N PHE A 42 -1.05 6.96 -4.52
CA PHE A 42 -0.12 6.74 -5.63
C PHE A 42 0.24 5.26 -5.79
N GLN A 43 0.48 4.55 -4.69
CA GLN A 43 0.76 3.12 -4.72
C GLN A 43 -0.47 2.30 -5.18
N GLN A 44 -1.69 2.64 -4.73
CA GLN A 44 -2.90 1.96 -5.17
C GLN A 44 -3.17 2.16 -6.66
N GLU A 45 -3.03 3.38 -7.16
CA GLU A 45 -3.19 3.70 -8.59
C GLU A 45 -2.15 2.97 -9.45
N THR A 46 -0.89 2.98 -9.01
CA THR A 46 0.20 2.27 -9.70
C THR A 46 -0.09 0.76 -9.75
N LEU A 47 -0.55 0.18 -8.64
CA LEU A 47 -0.89 -1.24 -8.58
C LEU A 47 -2.08 -1.57 -9.49
N ALA A 48 -3.09 -0.72 -9.54
CA ALA A 48 -4.23 -0.87 -10.45
C ALA A 48 -3.77 -0.85 -11.91
N LEU A 49 -2.91 0.08 -12.29
CA LEU A 49 -2.34 0.15 -13.64
C LEU A 49 -1.57 -1.13 -13.99
N LEU A 50 -0.73 -1.63 -13.09
CA LEU A 50 0.04 -2.86 -13.31
C LEU A 50 -0.87 -4.08 -13.48
N LYS A 51 -1.97 -4.16 -12.73
CA LYS A 51 -2.99 -5.21 -12.90
C LYS A 51 -3.63 -5.16 -14.28
N VAL A 52 -3.97 -3.96 -14.77
CA VAL A 52 -4.54 -3.76 -16.12
C VAL A 52 -3.54 -4.12 -17.22
N ILE A 53 -2.25 -3.77 -17.05
CA ILE A 53 -1.21 -4.17 -18.02
C ILE A 53 -1.10 -5.69 -18.08
N ARG A 54 -1.03 -6.37 -16.93
CA ARG A 54 -1.02 -7.84 -16.86
C ARG A 54 -2.26 -8.44 -17.53
N LEU A 55 -3.44 -7.89 -17.29
CA LEU A 55 -4.69 -8.35 -17.91
C LEU A 55 -4.61 -8.24 -19.43
N SER A 56 -4.09 -7.11 -19.93
CA SER A 56 -3.92 -6.88 -21.37
C SER A 56 -2.98 -7.92 -22.00
N GLU A 57 -1.87 -8.25 -21.34
CA GLU A 57 -0.95 -9.29 -21.79
C GLU A 57 -1.61 -10.68 -21.82
N LYS A 58 -2.40 -11.00 -20.79
CA LYS A 58 -3.13 -12.27 -20.70
C LYS A 58 -4.22 -12.38 -21.77
N SER A 59 -4.91 -11.27 -22.08
CA SER A 59 -5.96 -11.24 -23.10
C SER A 59 -5.43 -11.55 -24.50
N LEU A 60 -4.16 -11.25 -24.78
CA LEU A 60 -3.51 -11.64 -26.04
C LEU A 60 -3.34 -13.17 -26.19
N GLN A 61 -3.30 -13.91 -25.07
CA GLN A 61 -3.12 -15.37 -25.07
C GLN A 61 -4.44 -16.12 -24.94
N ASP A 62 -5.31 -15.66 -24.02
CA ASP A 62 -6.51 -16.39 -23.59
C ASP A 62 -7.81 -15.87 -24.27
N GLY A 63 -7.73 -14.81 -25.08
CA GLY A 63 -8.88 -14.15 -25.70
C GLY A 63 -9.36 -12.92 -24.92
N ALA A 64 -10.50 -12.34 -25.29
CA ALA A 64 -11.01 -11.14 -24.64
C ALA A 64 -11.32 -11.42 -23.16
N LEU A 65 -10.72 -10.63 -22.27
CA LEU A 65 -10.95 -10.64 -20.82
C LEU A 65 -11.57 -9.30 -20.41
N GLU A 66 -12.37 -9.30 -19.35
CA GLU A 66 -13.07 -8.12 -18.85
C GLU A 66 -12.18 -7.36 -17.86
N LEU A 67 -12.40 -6.05 -17.70
CA LEU A 67 -11.58 -5.23 -16.81
C LEU A 67 -11.64 -5.70 -15.35
N ASP A 68 -12.79 -6.22 -14.92
CA ASP A 68 -13.00 -6.73 -13.57
C ASP A 68 -12.09 -7.93 -13.25
N ASP A 69 -11.67 -8.71 -14.26
CA ASP A 69 -10.73 -9.83 -14.12
C ASP A 69 -9.34 -9.38 -13.64
N ALA A 70 -9.02 -8.08 -13.73
CA ALA A 70 -7.77 -7.53 -13.19
C ALA A 70 -7.80 -7.37 -11.65
N PHE A 71 -8.99 -7.36 -11.04
CA PHE A 71 -9.19 -7.00 -9.63
C PHE A 71 -9.73 -8.13 -8.75
N GLU A 72 -10.18 -9.26 -9.33
CA GLU A 72 -10.43 -10.51 -8.61
C GLU A 72 -9.13 -11.24 -8.17
#